data_AF-A0A368ZQD1-F1
#
_entry.id   AF-A0A368ZQD1-F1
#
_cell.length_a   1.000
_cell.length_b   1.000
_cell.length_c   1.000
_cell.angle_alpha   90.00
_cell.angle_beta   90.00
_cell.angle_gamma   90.00
#
_symmetry.space_group_name_H-M   'P 1'
#
loop_
_entity.id
_entity.type
_entity.pdbx_description
1 polymer ?
#
loop_
_entity_poly.entity_id
_entity_poly.type
_entity_poly.pdbx_seq_one_letter_code
_entity_poly.pdbx_strand_id
1 'polypeptide(L)'
;MKKLVIIALVLVTATGFAQRKDRKNNDKGTRSEMRETMSAKDIADLKSKKLTLKLDLTEAQQSKVQKVIFKQAEANEKLRAAHKAARAEGKQKPTAEERVARENHRLDQMIAMKREMKSILTEEQYAKFEKMKPQRDQKRRKHDGDRKDRGDRK
;
A
#
# COMPACT_ATOMS: atom_id res chain seq x y z
N MET A 1 -16.15 51.45 -40.21
CA MET A 1 -17.04 50.32 -39.83
C MET A 1 -16.45 49.00 -40.33
N LYS A 2 -15.23 48.68 -39.87
CA LYS A 2 -14.38 47.59 -40.40
C LYS A 2 -13.73 46.77 -39.27
N LYS A 3 -14.23 46.82 -38.04
CA LYS A 3 -13.54 46.21 -36.87
C LYS A 3 -14.47 45.58 -35.82
N LEU A 4 -15.72 45.26 -36.16
CA LEU A 4 -16.66 44.65 -35.20
C LEU A 4 -17.03 43.19 -35.52
N VAL A 5 -16.81 42.73 -36.75
CA VAL A 5 -17.12 41.34 -37.13
C VAL A 5 -15.98 40.37 -36.76
N ILE A 6 -14.75 40.87 -36.60
CA ILE A 6 -13.58 40.04 -36.24
C ILE A 6 -13.54 39.74 -34.73
N ILE A 7 -14.23 40.53 -33.90
CA ILE A 7 -14.22 40.35 -32.43
C ILE A 7 -15.16 39.21 -31.98
N ALA A 8 -16.19 38.88 -32.77
CA ALA A 8 -17.13 37.81 -32.44
C ALA A 8 -16.57 36.39 -32.70
N LEU A 9 -15.47 36.26 -33.45
CA LEU A 9 -14.86 34.96 -33.78
C LEU A 9 -13.70 34.57 -32.84
N VAL A 10 -13.30 35.47 -31.92
CA VAL A 10 -12.21 35.24 -30.96
C VAL A 10 -12.74 34.72 -29.60
N LEU A 11 -14.04 34.78 -29.34
CA LEU A 11 -14.64 34.35 -28.07
C LEU A 11 -14.95 32.85 -27.96
N VAL A 12 -14.70 32.07 -29.01
CA VAL A 12 -14.90 30.60 -28.98
C VAL A 12 -13.61 29.83 -28.62
N THR A 13 -12.45 30.49 -28.53
CA THR A 13 -11.16 29.81 -28.31
C THR A 13 -10.69 29.74 -26.86
N ALA A 14 -11.45 30.26 -25.88
CA ALA A 14 -10.98 30.40 -24.50
C ALA A 14 -11.60 29.45 -23.46
N THR A 15 -12.42 28.46 -23.85
CA THR A 15 -12.98 27.49 -22.88
C THR A 15 -12.84 26.05 -23.36
N GLY A 16 -11.60 25.57 -23.48
CA GLY A 16 -11.35 24.19 -23.92
C GLY A 16 -10.13 23.49 -23.33
N PHE A 17 -9.16 24.22 -22.78
CA PHE A 17 -8.04 23.62 -22.04
C PHE A 17 -8.22 23.81 -20.53
N ALA A 18 -9.42 23.49 -20.03
CA ALA A 18 -9.45 22.85 -18.73
C ALA A 18 -8.76 21.50 -18.94
N GLN A 19 -7.43 21.48 -18.82
CA GLN A 19 -6.69 20.24 -18.57
C GLN A 19 -7.43 19.59 -17.41
N ARG A 20 -8.31 18.63 -17.72
CA ARG A 20 -8.57 17.51 -16.82
C ARG A 20 -7.18 16.98 -16.57
N LYS A 21 -6.65 17.39 -15.44
CA LYS A 21 -5.40 16.88 -14.92
C LYS A 21 -5.77 15.47 -14.51
N ASP A 22 -5.85 14.58 -15.51
CA ASP A 22 -5.66 13.16 -15.36
C ASP A 22 -4.28 13.04 -14.77
N ARG A 23 -4.24 13.21 -13.44
CA ARG A 23 -3.10 12.89 -12.62
C ARG A 23 -2.92 11.41 -12.83
N LYS A 24 -2.05 11.07 -13.80
CA LYS A 24 -1.31 9.83 -13.95
C LYS A 24 -1.40 9.01 -12.66
N ASN A 25 -2.41 8.16 -12.61
CA ASN A 25 -2.54 7.08 -11.64
C ASN A 25 -2.24 5.74 -12.34
N ASN A 26 -1.61 5.76 -13.51
CA ASN A 26 -1.31 4.54 -14.29
C ASN A 26 -0.37 3.58 -13.54
N ASP A 27 0.42 4.06 -12.57
CA ASP A 27 1.25 3.21 -11.71
C ASP A 27 0.49 2.52 -10.56
N LYS A 28 -0.72 2.98 -10.23
CA LYS A 28 -1.53 2.33 -9.19
C LYS A 28 -2.24 1.10 -9.73
N GLY A 29 -2.67 1.12 -11.00
CA GLY A 29 -3.32 -0.03 -11.66
C GLY A 29 -2.39 -1.22 -11.73
N THR A 30 -1.26 -1.08 -12.41
CA THR A 30 -0.28 -2.16 -12.64
C THR A 30 0.28 -2.77 -11.34
N ARG A 31 0.58 -1.96 -10.33
CA ARG A 31 1.11 -2.43 -9.04
C ARG A 31 0.03 -3.05 -8.14
N SER A 32 -1.22 -2.62 -8.28
CA SER A 32 -2.35 -3.22 -7.57
C SER A 32 -2.75 -4.54 -8.23
N GLU A 33 -2.81 -4.58 -9.56
CA GLU A 33 -3.11 -5.77 -10.35
C GLU A 33 -2.09 -6.87 -10.12
N MET A 34 -0.78 -6.56 -10.17
CA MET A 34 0.25 -7.54 -9.80
C MET A 34 0.01 -8.12 -8.40
N ARG A 35 -0.34 -7.28 -7.41
CA ARG A 35 -0.59 -7.74 -6.04
C ARG A 35 -1.85 -8.58 -5.89
N GLU A 36 -2.84 -8.41 -6.78
CA GLU A 36 -4.04 -9.24 -6.81
C GLU A 36 -3.78 -10.61 -7.42
N THR A 37 -2.79 -10.74 -8.30
CA THR A 37 -2.49 -11.99 -9.03
C THR A 37 -1.37 -12.83 -8.43
N MET A 38 -0.57 -12.30 -7.49
CA MET A 38 0.49 -13.09 -6.86
C MET A 38 -0.06 -14.12 -5.86
N SER A 39 0.39 -15.37 -6.00
CA SER A 39 0.09 -16.43 -5.03
C SER A 39 0.77 -16.19 -3.68
N ALA A 40 0.24 -16.77 -2.60
CA ALA A 40 0.90 -16.74 -1.29
C ALA A 40 2.34 -17.27 -1.33
N LYS A 41 2.61 -18.27 -2.17
CA LYS A 41 3.95 -18.87 -2.37
C LYS A 41 4.92 -17.88 -3.01
N ASP A 42 4.52 -17.19 -4.07
CA ASP A 42 5.37 -16.20 -4.76
C ASP A 42 5.67 -15.01 -3.85
N ILE A 43 4.67 -14.59 -3.06
CA ILE A 43 4.85 -13.53 -2.06
C ILE A 43 5.88 -13.95 -1.01
N ALA A 44 5.81 -15.19 -0.53
CA ALA A 44 6.73 -15.73 0.45
C ALA A 44 8.16 -15.80 -0.09
N ASP A 45 8.33 -16.34 -1.31
CA ASP A 45 9.62 -16.45 -1.98
C ASP A 45 10.28 -15.09 -2.23
N LEU A 46 9.54 -14.13 -2.80
CA LEU A 46 10.08 -12.80 -3.06
C LEU A 46 10.44 -12.06 -1.77
N LYS A 47 9.63 -12.19 -0.72
CA LYS A 47 9.90 -11.50 0.54
C LYS A 47 11.05 -12.14 1.32
N SER A 48 11.16 -13.47 1.35
CA SER A 48 12.30 -14.12 2.01
C SER A 48 13.61 -13.73 1.34
N LYS A 49 13.69 -13.77 -0.01
CA LYS A 49 14.85 -13.29 -0.78
C LYS A 49 15.19 -11.83 -0.51
N LYS A 50 14.19 -10.95 -0.42
CA LYS A 50 14.40 -9.54 -0.07
C LYS A 50 14.89 -9.35 1.36
N LEU A 51 14.49 -10.20 2.29
CA LEU A 51 15.01 -10.18 3.66
C LEU A 51 16.43 -10.72 3.69
N THR A 52 16.74 -11.77 2.93
CA THR A 52 18.11 -12.27 2.72
C THR A 52 19.03 -11.15 2.26
N LEU A 53 18.67 -10.41 1.21
CA LEU A 53 19.48 -9.29 0.71
C LEU A 53 19.72 -8.16 1.73
N LYS A 54 18.89 -8.05 2.77
CA LYS A 54 19.00 -6.96 3.75
C LYS A 54 19.59 -7.39 5.07
N LEU A 55 19.42 -8.66 5.44
CA LEU A 55 19.81 -9.22 6.74
C LEU A 55 20.90 -10.26 6.60
N ASP A 56 21.33 -10.58 5.38
CA ASP A 56 22.34 -11.59 5.08
C ASP A 56 21.96 -12.94 5.70
N LEU A 57 20.71 -13.36 5.45
CA LEU A 57 20.17 -14.61 5.99
C LEU A 57 20.92 -15.81 5.42
N THR A 58 21.21 -16.80 6.26
CA THR A 58 21.66 -18.11 5.78
C THR A 58 20.54 -18.84 5.04
N GLU A 59 20.86 -19.85 4.23
CA GLU A 59 19.85 -20.64 3.52
C GLU A 59 18.82 -21.27 4.47
N ALA A 60 19.28 -21.77 5.62
CA ALA A 60 18.43 -22.32 6.67
C ALA A 60 17.50 -21.26 7.27
N GLN A 61 18.00 -20.04 7.51
CA GLN A 61 17.18 -18.92 7.98
C GLN A 61 16.18 -18.48 6.92
N GLN A 62 16.60 -18.32 5.65
CA GLN A 62 15.74 -17.94 4.55
C GLN A 62 14.57 -18.91 4.36
N SER A 63 14.82 -20.23 4.43
CA SER A 63 13.78 -21.26 4.35
C SER A 63 12.76 -21.15 5.49
N LYS A 64 13.23 -20.94 6.73
CA LYS A 64 12.34 -20.73 7.89
C LYS A 64 11.52 -19.45 7.74
N VAL A 65 12.15 -18.34 7.36
CA VAL A 65 11.48 -17.05 7.11
C VAL A 65 10.44 -17.19 5.99
N GLN A 66 10.75 -17.91 4.91
CA GLN A 66 9.81 -18.17 3.84
C GLN A 66 8.56 -18.89 4.34
N LYS A 67 8.70 -19.94 5.16
CA LYS A 67 7.56 -20.66 5.76
C LYS A 67 6.69 -19.75 6.63
N VAL A 68 7.32 -18.91 7.46
CA VAL A 68 6.64 -17.92 8.29
C VAL A 68 5.82 -16.95 7.43
N ILE A 69 6.43 -16.39 6.39
CA ILE A 69 5.78 -15.44 5.49
C ILE A 69 4.67 -16.11 4.67
N PHE A 70 4.84 -17.37 4.28
CA PHE A 70 3.85 -18.13 3.54
C PHE A 70 2.56 -18.30 4.35
N LYS A 71 2.64 -18.79 5.59
CA LYS A 71 1.47 -18.91 6.49
C LYS A 71 0.74 -17.57 6.62
N GLN A 72 1.49 -16.49 6.79
CA GLN A 72 0.94 -15.15 6.90
C GLN A 72 0.29 -14.66 5.59
N ALA A 73 0.86 -15.02 4.44
CA ALA A 73 0.33 -14.67 3.13
C ALA A 73 -0.98 -15.41 2.83
N GLU A 74 -1.06 -16.70 3.18
CA GLU A 74 -2.29 -17.50 3.06
C GLU A 74 -3.43 -16.93 3.92
N ALA A 75 -3.15 -16.61 5.18
CA ALA A 75 -4.14 -16.00 6.07
C ALA A 75 -4.65 -14.67 5.49
N ASN A 76 -3.76 -13.85 4.95
CA ASN A 76 -4.11 -12.58 4.30
C ASN A 76 -4.86 -12.76 2.98
N GLU A 77 -4.62 -13.84 2.25
CA GLU A 77 -5.33 -14.17 1.03
C GLU A 77 -6.79 -14.55 1.32
N LYS A 78 -7.02 -15.41 2.31
CA LYS A 78 -8.36 -15.78 2.78
C LYS A 78 -9.17 -14.55 3.22
N LEU A 79 -8.55 -13.67 4.00
CA LEU A 79 -9.18 -12.40 4.42
C LEU A 79 -9.50 -11.49 3.23
N ARG A 80 -8.59 -11.37 2.27
CA ARG A 80 -8.84 -10.58 1.05
C ARG A 80 -10.00 -11.15 0.23
N ALA A 81 -10.06 -12.46 0.06
CA ALA A 81 -11.15 -13.13 -0.65
C ALA A 81 -12.49 -12.89 0.04
N ALA A 82 -12.55 -13.09 1.37
CA ALA A 82 -13.76 -12.82 2.16
C ALA A 82 -14.21 -11.35 2.06
N HIS A 83 -13.27 -10.40 2.10
CA HIS A 83 -13.59 -8.98 1.91
C HIS A 83 -14.05 -8.65 0.49
N LYS A 84 -13.51 -9.32 -0.54
CA LYS A 84 -13.92 -9.11 -1.93
C LYS A 84 -15.34 -9.63 -2.17
N ALA A 85 -15.67 -10.83 -1.65
CA ALA A 85 -17.02 -11.39 -1.70
C ALA A 85 -18.03 -10.50 -0.99
N ALA A 86 -17.75 -10.10 0.26
CA ALA A 86 -18.59 -9.18 1.03
C ALA A 86 -18.87 -7.86 0.29
N ARG A 87 -17.87 -7.30 -0.42
CA ARG A 87 -18.06 -6.09 -1.21
C ARG A 87 -18.91 -6.33 -2.47
N ALA A 88 -18.71 -7.46 -3.14
CA ALA A 88 -19.50 -7.83 -4.31
C ALA A 88 -20.99 -8.04 -3.96
N GLU A 89 -21.26 -8.55 -2.75
CA GLU A 89 -22.61 -8.68 -2.17
C GLU A 89 -23.21 -7.35 -1.66
N GLY A 90 -22.49 -6.23 -1.80
CA GLY A 90 -22.98 -4.93 -1.38
C GLY A 90 -23.03 -4.73 0.14
N LYS A 91 -22.28 -5.51 0.94
CA LYS A 91 -22.23 -5.30 2.39
C LYS A 91 -21.84 -3.86 2.72
N GLN A 92 -22.54 -3.30 3.69
CA GLN A 92 -22.28 -1.97 4.22
C GLN A 92 -20.87 -1.86 4.82
N LYS A 93 -20.46 -0.62 5.09
CA LYS A 93 -19.17 -0.35 5.74
C LYS A 93 -19.10 -1.11 7.08
N PRO A 94 -17.92 -1.63 7.46
CA PRO A 94 -17.79 -2.40 8.68
C PRO A 94 -18.12 -1.56 9.91
N THR A 95 -18.79 -2.21 10.86
CA THR A 95 -19.18 -1.62 12.16
C THR A 95 -17.95 -1.27 13.00
N ALA A 96 -18.14 -0.54 14.10
CA ALA A 96 -17.05 -0.24 15.03
C ALA A 96 -16.43 -1.52 15.61
N GLU A 97 -17.25 -2.49 15.99
CA GLU A 97 -16.82 -3.78 16.54
C GLU A 97 -16.04 -4.61 15.52
N GLU A 98 -16.53 -4.70 14.28
CA GLU A 98 -15.82 -5.40 13.20
C GLU A 98 -14.47 -4.76 12.87
N ARG A 99 -14.36 -3.44 13.00
CA ARG A 99 -13.10 -2.71 12.84
C ARG A 99 -12.11 -3.04 13.95
N VAL A 100 -12.57 -3.06 15.20
CA VAL A 100 -11.75 -3.43 16.36
C VAL A 100 -11.27 -4.88 16.23
N ALA A 101 -12.17 -5.81 15.90
CA ALA A 101 -11.81 -7.22 15.70
C ALA A 101 -10.76 -7.39 14.60
N ARG A 102 -10.89 -6.66 13.48
CA ARG A 102 -9.91 -6.68 12.40
C ARG A 102 -8.55 -6.12 12.82
N GLU A 103 -8.53 -5.03 13.57
CA GLU A 103 -7.26 -4.44 14.03
C GLU A 103 -6.59 -5.35 15.07
N ASN A 104 -7.34 -5.95 16.00
CA ASN A 104 -6.80 -6.95 16.93
C ASN A 104 -6.18 -8.13 16.16
N HIS A 105 -6.91 -8.73 15.23
CA HIS A 105 -6.39 -9.83 14.42
C HIS A 105 -5.11 -9.44 13.66
N ARG A 106 -5.05 -8.23 13.13
CA ARG A 106 -3.84 -7.71 12.46
C ARG A 106 -2.67 -7.53 13.43
N LEU A 107 -2.93 -7.01 14.63
CA LEU A 107 -1.91 -6.83 15.66
C LEU A 107 -1.38 -8.20 16.14
N ASP A 108 -2.26 -9.18 16.34
CA ASP A 108 -1.87 -10.55 16.71
C ASP A 108 -0.98 -11.20 15.65
N GLN A 109 -1.32 -11.03 14.37
CA GLN A 109 -0.48 -11.47 13.27
C GLN A 109 0.89 -10.79 13.26
N MET A 110 0.95 -9.48 13.56
CA MET A 110 2.21 -8.76 13.67
C MET A 110 3.05 -9.25 14.87
N ILE A 111 2.40 -9.55 15.99
CA ILE A 111 3.06 -10.10 17.19
C ILE A 111 3.61 -11.50 16.91
N ALA A 112 2.81 -12.38 16.27
CA ALA A 112 3.21 -13.73 15.91
C ALA A 112 4.43 -13.69 14.96
N MET A 113 4.36 -12.89 13.90
CA MET A 113 5.48 -12.67 12.98
C MET A 113 6.72 -12.18 13.73
N LYS A 114 6.57 -11.19 14.63
CA LYS A 114 7.69 -10.65 15.41
C LYS A 114 8.36 -11.73 16.27
N ARG A 115 7.56 -12.58 16.93
CA ARG A 115 8.05 -13.71 17.75
C ARG A 115 8.77 -14.76 16.91
N GLU A 116 8.16 -15.18 15.80
CA GLU A 116 8.77 -16.18 14.90
C GLU A 116 10.08 -15.64 14.30
N MET A 117 10.12 -14.39 13.85
CA MET A 117 11.35 -13.77 13.34
C MET A 117 12.44 -13.69 14.41
N LYS A 118 12.10 -13.37 15.66
CA LYS A 118 13.06 -13.35 16.78
C LYS A 118 13.69 -14.72 17.03
N SER A 119 12.97 -15.83 16.80
CA SER A 119 13.51 -17.18 16.94
C SER A 119 14.39 -17.65 15.77
N ILE A 120 14.34 -16.98 14.61
CA ILE A 120 15.07 -17.37 13.40
C ILE A 120 16.33 -16.51 13.20
N LEU A 121 16.22 -15.22 13.52
CA LEU A 121 17.28 -14.23 13.30
C LEU A 121 18.26 -14.20 14.46
N THR A 122 19.51 -13.85 14.18
CA THR A 122 20.46 -13.43 15.22
C THR A 122 20.04 -12.09 15.82
N GLU A 123 20.61 -11.72 16.96
CA GLU A 123 20.29 -10.45 17.63
C GLU A 123 20.56 -9.23 16.72
N GLU A 124 21.69 -9.23 16.01
CA GLU A 124 22.05 -8.16 15.08
C GLU A 124 21.08 -8.07 13.90
N GLN A 125 20.75 -9.22 13.29
CA GLN A 125 19.78 -9.31 12.21
C GLN A 125 18.39 -8.86 12.66
N TYR A 126 17.98 -9.25 13.86
CA TYR A 126 16.70 -8.88 14.44
C TYR A 126 16.63 -7.38 14.75
N ALA A 127 17.70 -6.78 15.30
CA ALA A 127 17.78 -5.34 15.50
C ALA A 127 17.68 -4.57 14.18
N LYS A 128 18.33 -5.07 13.11
CA LYS A 128 18.22 -4.49 11.77
C LYS A 128 16.80 -4.65 11.21
N PHE A 129 16.17 -5.81 11.42
CA PHE A 129 14.77 -6.07 11.07
C PHE A 129 13.79 -5.12 11.77
N GLU A 130 13.92 -4.88 13.08
CA GLU A 130 13.05 -3.95 13.82
C GLU A 130 13.17 -2.50 13.34
N LYS A 131 14.35 -2.10 12.85
CA LYS A 131 14.58 -0.78 12.24
C LYS A 131 13.98 -0.65 10.84
N MET A 132 13.59 -1.74 10.18
CA MET A 132 12.90 -1.71 8.88
C MET A 132 11.45 -1.22 9.04
N LYS A 133 11.27 0.08 9.28
CA LYS A 133 9.93 0.68 9.29
C LYS A 133 9.32 0.62 7.88
N PRO A 134 8.02 0.30 7.73
CA PRO A 134 7.33 0.55 6.48
C PRO A 134 7.39 2.06 6.20
N GLN A 135 7.86 2.46 5.02
CA GLN A 135 8.09 3.86 4.56
C GLN A 135 6.86 4.80 4.60
N ARG A 136 5.74 4.40 5.23
CA ARG A 136 4.51 5.19 5.31
C ARG A 136 4.66 6.45 6.18
N ASP A 137 5.50 6.43 7.21
CA ASP A 137 5.59 7.54 8.17
C ASP A 137 6.30 8.77 7.58
N GLN A 138 7.27 8.57 6.69
CA GLN A 138 7.99 9.68 6.04
C GLN A 138 7.15 10.44 5.00
N LYS A 139 6.22 9.76 4.30
CA LYS A 139 5.37 10.41 3.28
C LYS A 139 4.22 11.22 3.86
N ARG A 140 3.74 10.90 5.08
CA ARG A 140 2.67 11.68 5.75
C ARG A 140 3.15 13.07 6.16
N ARG A 141 4.37 13.17 6.71
CA ARG A 141 4.98 14.44 7.13
C ARG A 141 5.13 15.47 6.00
N LYS A 142 5.35 15.05 4.76
CA LYS A 142 5.44 15.96 3.60
C LYS A 142 4.07 16.48 3.14
N HIS A 143 3.00 15.71 3.32
CA HIS A 143 1.67 16.09 2.82
C HIS A 143 0.91 17.05 3.76
N ASP A 144 1.25 17.07 5.05
CA ASP A 144 0.63 17.97 6.02
C ASP A 144 1.23 19.39 5.98
N GLY A 145 2.48 19.55 5.51
CA GLY A 145 3.08 20.86 5.26
C GLY A 145 2.41 21.62 4.10
N ASP A 146 2.19 20.94 2.96
CA ASP A 146 1.61 21.54 1.75
C ASP A 146 0.12 21.94 1.88
N ARG A 147 -0.57 21.48 2.93
CA ARG A 147 -1.98 21.83 3.18
C ARG A 147 -2.14 23.12 3.99
N LYS A 148 -1.16 23.51 4.81
CA LYS A 148 -1.21 24.76 5.56
C LYS A 148 -1.05 25.98 4.63
N ASP A 149 -0.19 25.88 3.63
CA ASP A 149 0.15 26.99 2.71
C ASP A 149 -0.97 27.36 1.70
N ARG A 150 -2.08 26.59 1.67
CA ARG A 150 -3.25 26.90 0.83
C ARG A 150 -4.45 27.43 1.62
N GLY A 151 -4.36 27.49 2.95
CA GLY A 151 -5.40 28.03 3.82
C GLY A 151 -5.39 29.55 3.93
N ASP A 152 -4.22 30.18 3.75
CA ASP A 152 -4.01 31.62 4.01
C ASP A 152 -4.13 32.51 2.76
N ARG A 153 -4.75 32.00 1.69
CA ARG A 153 -5.21 32.83 0.56
C ARG A 153 -6.73 32.80 0.49
N LYS A 154 -7.38 33.52 1.41
CA LYS A 154 -8.77 33.95 1.28
C LYS A 154 -8.89 35.38 1.76
#